data_AF-A0A959XXH8-F1
#
_entry.id   AF-A0A959XXH8-F1
#
_cell.length_a   1.000
_cell.length_b   1.000
_cell.length_c   1.000
_cell.angle_alpha   90.00
_cell.angle_beta   90.00
_cell.angle_gamma   90.00
#
_symmetry.space_group_name_H-M   'P 1'
#
loop_
_entity.id
_entity.type
_entity.pdbx_description
1 polymer ?
#
loop_
_entity_poly.entity_id
_entity_poly.type
_entity_poly.pdbx_seq_one_letter_code
_entity_poly.pdbx_strand_id
1 'polypeptide(L)'
;MRLRMLLSRPYTPVATGWPMVRTALLFGLFVCLFLAVFTPFGLPANSSGRWLAALCYGAITALVMLALNGLFPRLFPGWFAGERWTVARELAWVLCTVAAIAAGNLLFSMAV
;
A
#
# COMPACT_ATOMS: atom_id res chain seq x y z
N MET A 1 -24.44 -18.76 -5.30
CA MET A 1 -25.23 -17.70 -4.62
C MET A 1 -24.59 -17.08 -3.37
N ARG A 2 -23.69 -17.75 -2.62
CA ARG A 2 -23.09 -17.18 -1.38
C ARG A 2 -22.07 -16.05 -1.58
N LEU A 3 -21.35 -16.03 -2.71
CA LEU A 3 -20.27 -15.05 -2.96
C LEU A 3 -20.80 -13.61 -3.01
N ARG A 4 -21.87 -13.38 -3.78
CA ARG A 4 -22.49 -12.06 -3.94
C ARG A 4 -22.98 -11.48 -2.59
N MET A 5 -23.43 -12.36 -1.69
CA MET A 5 -23.86 -12.00 -0.35
C MET A 5 -22.69 -11.60 0.57
N LEU A 6 -21.51 -12.21 0.40
CA LEU A 6 -20.29 -11.83 1.14
C LEU A 6 -19.76 -10.46 0.69
N LEU A 7 -19.74 -10.22 -0.63
CA LEU A 7 -19.25 -8.96 -1.21
C LEU A 7 -20.12 -7.74 -0.84
N SER A 8 -21.42 -7.93 -0.59
CA SER A 8 -22.36 -6.85 -0.24
C SER A 8 -22.44 -6.55 1.25
N ARG A 9 -21.72 -7.28 2.12
CA ARG A 9 -21.75 -7.00 3.56
C ARG A 9 -21.13 -5.64 3.85
N PRO A 10 -21.72 -4.83 4.75
CA PRO A 10 -21.09 -3.61 5.23
C PRO A 10 -19.78 -3.98 5.92
N TYR A 11 -18.71 -3.26 5.58
CA TYR A 11 -17.38 -3.43 6.14
C TYR A 11 -17.01 -2.15 6.87
N THR A 12 -16.60 -2.27 8.14
CA THR A 12 -16.17 -1.11 8.91
C THR A 12 -14.88 -0.55 8.32
N PRO A 13 -14.84 0.72 7.89
CA PRO A 13 -13.63 1.33 7.35
C PRO A 13 -12.46 1.21 8.32
N VAL A 14 -11.26 1.02 7.77
CA VAL A 14 -10.01 0.87 8.53
C VAL A 14 -9.76 2.11 9.41
N ALA A 15 -9.18 1.89 10.60
CA ALA A 15 -8.92 2.94 11.58
C ALA A 15 -8.14 4.12 10.97
N THR A 16 -8.68 5.33 11.10
CA THR A 16 -8.05 6.58 10.64
C THR A 16 -7.12 7.17 11.72
N GLY A 17 -6.06 7.87 11.32
CA GLY A 17 -5.17 8.60 12.24
C GLY A 17 -3.84 7.89 12.54
N TRP A 18 -3.39 7.92 13.79
CA TRP A 18 -2.08 7.37 14.19
C TRP A 18 -1.90 5.87 13.92
N PRO A 19 -2.89 5.00 14.14
CA PRO A 19 -2.77 3.57 13.82
C PRO A 19 -2.51 3.31 12.33
N MET A 20 -3.11 4.11 11.45
CA MET A 20 -2.91 4.04 9.99
C MET A 20 -1.48 4.43 9.62
N VAL A 21 -0.99 5.55 10.15
CA VAL A 21 0.39 6.01 9.90
C VAL A 21 1.39 4.97 10.38
N ARG A 22 1.20 4.43 11.59
CA ARG A 22 2.05 3.36 12.12
C ARG A 22 2.06 2.14 11.22
N THR A 23 0.89 1.74 10.70
CA THR A 23 0.78 0.59 9.80
C THR A 23 1.52 0.84 8.50
N ALA A 24 1.33 2.00 7.87
CA ALA A 24 2.03 2.37 6.63
C ALA A 24 3.56 2.37 6.80
N LEU A 25 4.06 2.92 7.92
CA LEU A 25 5.49 2.92 8.23
C LEU A 25 6.03 1.52 8.50
N LEU A 26 5.28 0.67 9.22
CA LEU A 26 5.68 -0.72 9.47
C LEU A 26 5.75 -1.53 8.18
N PHE A 27 4.79 -1.35 7.26
CA PHE A 27 4.83 -2.00 5.95
C PHE A 27 6.00 -1.51 5.09
N GLY A 28 6.26 -0.20 5.04
CA GLY A 28 7.42 0.34 4.33
C GLY A 28 8.75 -0.14 4.91
N LEU A 29 8.86 -0.18 6.24
CA LEU A 29 10.02 -0.72 6.94
C LEU A 29 10.20 -2.22 6.65
N PHE A 30 9.11 -2.98 6.69
CA PHE A 30 9.12 -4.41 6.35
C PHE A 30 9.62 -4.63 4.92
N VAL A 31 9.11 -3.89 3.93
CA VAL A 31 9.57 -3.99 2.54
C VAL A 31 11.04 -3.63 2.40
N CYS A 32 11.49 -2.55 3.05
CA CYS A 32 12.89 -2.14 3.05
C CYS A 32 13.81 -3.24 3.60
N LEU A 33 13.49 -3.76 4.80
CA LEU A 33 14.27 -4.82 5.44
C LEU A 33 14.23 -6.12 4.63
N PHE A 34 13.05 -6.46 4.11
CA PHE A 34 12.88 -7.66 3.28
C PHE A 34 13.77 -7.58 2.03
N LEU A 35 13.76 -6.45 1.30
CA LEU A 35 14.60 -6.28 0.12
C LEU A 35 16.09 -6.17 0.47
N ALA A 36 16.43 -5.58 1.62
CA ALA A 36 17.81 -5.50 2.09
C ALA A 36 18.40 -6.88 2.40
N VAL A 37 17.60 -7.78 3.01
CA VAL A 37 18.03 -9.13 3.41
C VAL A 37 17.98 -10.10 2.23
N PHE A 38 16.85 -10.14 1.51
CA PHE A 38 16.62 -11.15 0.48
C PHE A 38 17.18 -10.77 -0.90
N THR A 39 17.59 -9.52 -1.08
CA THR A 39 18.02 -8.93 -2.35
C THR A 39 16.90 -8.95 -3.41
N PRO A 40 16.49 -7.79 -3.96
CA PRO A 40 15.53 -7.77 -5.05
C PRO A 40 16.03 -8.58 -6.25
N PHE A 41 15.13 -9.38 -6.84
CA PHE A 41 15.37 -10.07 -8.10
C PHE A 41 15.74 -9.05 -9.18
N GLY A 42 16.97 -9.14 -9.71
CA GLY A 42 17.46 -8.28 -10.79
C GLY A 42 18.43 -7.16 -10.39
N LEU A 43 18.67 -6.90 -9.10
CA LEU A 43 19.72 -5.96 -8.67
C LEU A 43 21.07 -6.67 -8.49
N PRO A 44 22.20 -6.09 -8.96
CA PRO A 44 23.51 -6.71 -8.81
C PRO A 44 23.86 -6.98 -7.33
N ALA A 45 24.29 -8.20 -7.05
CA ALA A 45 24.68 -8.65 -5.71
C ALA A 45 25.89 -7.88 -5.11
N ASN A 46 26.53 -6.98 -5.88
CA ASN A 46 27.66 -6.16 -5.43
C ASN A 46 27.46 -4.64 -5.60
N SER A 47 26.25 -4.15 -5.86
CA SER A 47 26.05 -2.70 -6.01
C SER A 47 25.97 -1.97 -4.65
N SER A 48 26.83 -0.96 -4.47
CA SER A 48 26.81 -0.05 -3.31
C SER A 48 25.45 0.63 -3.10
N GLY A 49 24.62 0.69 -4.15
CA GLY A 49 23.28 1.27 -4.15
C GLY A 49 22.16 0.37 -3.62
N ARG A 50 22.41 -0.89 -3.22
CA ARG A 50 21.34 -1.81 -2.77
C ARG A 50 20.53 -1.25 -1.61
N TRP A 51 21.21 -0.75 -0.58
CA TRP A 51 20.55 -0.21 0.61
C TRP A 51 19.71 1.01 0.27
N LEU A 52 20.20 1.86 -0.62
CA LEU A 52 19.47 3.03 -1.09
C LEU A 52 18.23 2.60 -1.89
N ALA A 53 18.36 1.63 -2.80
CA ALA A 53 17.23 1.10 -3.56
C ALA A 53 16.16 0.49 -2.64
N ALA A 54 16.55 -0.36 -1.68
CA ALA A 54 15.65 -0.96 -0.70
C ALA A 54 14.91 0.10 0.12
N LEU A 55 15.61 1.16 0.55
CA LEU A 55 15.03 2.30 1.24
C LEU A 55 14.02 3.04 0.35
N CYS A 56 14.32 3.25 -0.93
CA CYS A 56 13.39 3.86 -1.88
C CYS A 56 12.12 3.01 -2.09
N TYR A 57 12.23 1.69 -2.26
CA TYR A 57 11.06 0.80 -2.37
C TYR A 57 10.19 0.83 -1.10
N GLY A 58 10.81 0.79 0.08
CA GLY A 58 10.10 0.93 1.35
C GLY A 58 9.42 2.30 1.49
N ALA A 59 10.10 3.37 1.08
CA ALA A 59 9.58 4.73 1.10
C ALA A 59 8.39 4.91 0.15
N ILE A 60 8.47 4.38 -1.08
CA ILE A 60 7.36 4.40 -2.04
C ILE A 60 6.14 3.68 -1.46
N THR A 61 6.35 2.49 -0.87
CA THR A 61 5.28 1.72 -0.23
C THR A 61 4.60 2.53 0.88
N ALA A 62 5.38 3.11 1.79
CA ALA A 62 4.84 3.93 2.87
C ALA A 62 4.11 5.19 2.34
N LEU A 63 4.69 5.90 1.38
CA LEU A 63 4.11 7.11 0.79
C LEU A 63 2.78 6.81 0.08
N VAL A 64 2.71 5.74 -0.71
CA VAL A 64 1.47 5.34 -1.38
C VAL A 64 0.41 4.95 -0.36
N MET A 65 0.76 4.19 0.68
CA MET A 65 -0.20 3.84 1.75
C MET A 65 -0.68 5.07 2.51
N LEU A 66 0.19 6.04 2.80
CA LEU A 66 -0.15 7.29 3.47
C LEU A 66 -1.04 8.18 2.59
N ALA A 67 -0.73 8.30 1.30
CA ALA A 67 -1.52 9.07 0.35
C ALA A 67 -2.92 8.45 0.16
N LEU A 68 -2.98 7.15 -0.11
CA LEU A 68 -4.25 6.47 -0.33
C LEU A 68 -5.07 6.37 0.95
N ASN A 69 -4.54 5.94 2.09
CA ASN A 69 -5.37 5.76 3.29
C ASN A 69 -5.52 7.03 4.14
N GLY A 70 -4.69 8.06 3.91
CA GLY A 70 -4.71 9.30 4.68
C GLY A 70 -5.28 10.48 3.90
N LEU A 71 -4.74 10.75 2.72
CA LEU A 71 -5.14 11.91 1.92
C LEU A 71 -6.47 11.64 1.20
N PHE A 72 -6.65 10.47 0.60
CA PHE A 72 -7.83 10.15 -0.20
C PHE A 72 -9.15 10.12 0.60
N PRO A 73 -9.22 9.49 1.79
CA PRO A 73 -10.42 9.53 2.64
C PRO A 73 -10.76 10.94 3.15
N ARG A 74 -9.74 11.81 3.29
CA ARG A 74 -9.96 13.21 3.68
C ARG A 74 -10.47 14.07 2.53
N LEU A 75 -10.02 13.81 1.31
CA LEU A 75 -10.49 14.52 0.11
C LEU A 75 -11.88 14.06 -0.34
N PHE A 76 -12.20 12.77 -0.17
CA PHE A 76 -13.46 12.17 -0.60
C PHE A 76 -14.21 11.46 0.54
N PRO A 77 -14.55 12.17 1.64
CA PRO A 77 -15.16 11.55 2.82
C PRO A 77 -16.51 10.86 2.51
N GLY A 78 -17.27 11.40 1.55
CA GLY A 78 -18.55 10.81 1.11
C GLY A 78 -18.40 9.47 0.39
N TRP A 79 -17.22 9.16 -0.16
CA TRP A 79 -16.96 7.88 -0.83
C TRP A 79 -16.61 6.77 0.15
N PHE A 80 -15.95 7.14 1.26
CA PHE A 80 -15.58 6.26 2.37
C PHE A 80 -16.62 6.23 3.52
N ALA A 81 -17.80 6.84 3.32
CA ALA A 81 -18.86 6.83 4.31
C ALA A 81 -19.30 5.39 4.64
N GLY A 82 -19.24 5.05 5.94
CA GLY A 82 -19.40 3.69 6.45
C GLY A 82 -20.72 3.01 6.09
N GLU A 83 -21.80 3.77 5.88
CA GLU A 83 -23.12 3.22 5.52
C GLU A 83 -23.15 2.55 4.14
N ARG A 84 -22.20 2.86 3.25
CA ARG A 84 -22.13 2.30 1.89
C ARG A 84 -20.83 1.55 1.62
N TRP A 85 -19.95 1.43 2.61
CA TRP A 85 -18.69 0.73 2.45
C TRP A 85 -18.91 -0.78 2.56
N THR A 86 -18.78 -1.49 1.45
CA THR A 86 -18.97 -2.93 1.39
C THR A 86 -17.64 -3.66 1.24
N VAL A 87 -17.62 -4.97 1.54
CA VAL A 87 -16.45 -5.83 1.33
C VAL A 87 -15.93 -5.73 -0.12
N ALA A 88 -16.81 -5.59 -1.11
CA ALA A 88 -16.40 -5.38 -2.51
C ALA A 88 -15.59 -4.09 -2.71
N ARG A 89 -15.99 -3.00 -2.06
CA ARG A 89 -15.30 -1.71 -2.14
C ARG A 89 -13.96 -1.76 -1.41
N GLU A 90 -13.92 -2.38 -0.25
CA GLU A 90 -12.67 -2.62 0.48
C GLU A 90 -11.69 -3.44 -0.38
N LEU A 91 -12.17 -4.53 -0.99
CA LEU A 91 -11.33 -5.36 -1.85
C LEU A 91 -10.80 -4.59 -3.06
N ALA A 92 -11.67 -3.81 -3.73
CA ALA A 92 -11.26 -2.95 -4.83
C ALA A 92 -10.23 -1.89 -4.37
N TRP A 93 -10.39 -1.37 -3.16
CA TRP A 93 -9.48 -0.39 -2.56
C TRP A 93 -8.12 -0.98 -2.22
N VAL A 94 -8.09 -2.18 -1.65
CA VAL A 94 -6.86 -2.94 -1.39
C VAL A 94 -6.15 -3.26 -2.71
N LEU A 95 -6.88 -3.72 -3.73
CA LEU A 95 -6.31 -3.98 -5.06
C LEU A 95 -5.75 -2.70 -5.69
N CYS A 96 -6.47 -1.58 -5.59
CA CYS A 96 -5.99 -0.27 -6.04
C CYS A 96 -4.70 0.13 -5.30
N THR A 97 -4.65 -0.08 -3.99
CA THR A 97 -3.47 0.21 -3.17
C THR A 97 -2.27 -0.63 -3.60
N VAL A 98 -2.44 -1.93 -3.79
CA VAL A 98 -1.39 -2.84 -4.26
C VAL A 98 -0.93 -2.44 -5.67
N ALA A 99 -1.87 -2.13 -6.56
CA ALA A 99 -1.56 -1.69 -7.92
C ALA A 99 -0.78 -0.36 -7.94
N ALA A 100 -1.14 0.59 -7.08
CA ALA A 100 -0.44 1.86 -6.96
C ALA A 100 0.99 1.69 -6.40
N ILE A 101 1.18 0.81 -5.40
CA ILE A 101 2.51 0.46 -4.90
C ILE A 101 3.34 -0.19 -6.01
N ALA A 102 2.76 -1.15 -6.74
CA ALA A 102 3.43 -1.82 -7.85
C ALA A 102 3.81 -0.83 -8.96
N ALA A 103 2.91 0.09 -9.32
CA ALA A 103 3.20 1.13 -10.31
C ALA A 103 4.30 2.09 -9.84
N GLY A 104 4.28 2.53 -8.58
CA GLY A 104 5.35 3.38 -8.02
C GLY A 104 6.71 2.68 -8.03
N ASN A 105 6.74 1.40 -7.63
CA ASN A 105 7.96 0.60 -7.65
C ASN A 105 8.46 0.34 -9.08
N LEU A 106 7.56 0.12 -10.04
CA LEU A 106 7.91 -0.06 -11.44
C LEU A 106 8.52 1.21 -12.03
N LEU A 107 7.90 2.37 -11.79
CA LEU A 107 8.41 3.67 -12.24
C LEU A 107 9.80 3.95 -11.66
N PHE A 108 10.01 3.64 -10.38
CA PHE A 108 11.32 3.74 -9.75
C PHE A 108 12.34 2.79 -10.40
N SER A 109 11.94 1.55 -10.68
CA SER A 109 12.80 0.56 -11.35
C SER A 109 13.19 0.96 -12.77
N MET A 110 12.35 1.72 -13.47
CA MET A 110 12.65 2.24 -14.81
C MET A 110 13.62 3.43 -14.77
N ALA A 111 13.73 4.12 -13.64
CA ALA A 111 14.56 5.31 -13.47
C ALA A 111 15.96 5.02 -12.91
N VAL A 112 16.22 3.79 -12.45
CA VAL A 112 17.47 3.30 -11.85
C VAL A 112 18.10 2.24 -12.74
#